data_AF-A0A2H0CAZ7-F1
#
_entry.id   AF-A0A2H0CAZ7-F1
#
_cell.length_a   1.000
_cell.length_b   1.000
_cell.length_c   1.000
_cell.angle_alpha   90.00
_cell.angle_beta   90.00
_cell.angle_gamma   90.00
#
_symmetry.space_group_name_H-M   'P 1'
#
loop_
_entity.id
_entity.type
_entity.pdbx_description
1 polymer ?
#
loop_
_entity_poly.entity_id
_entity_poly.type
_entity_poly.pdbx_seq_one_letter_code
_entity_poly.pdbx_strand_id
1 'polypeptide(L)'
;MSNIETLRHSAAHLMAAAIQSIYPNAKFGVGPTIEEGFYYDIELDEQLSPEDLKKIEKEMIALQKQNLEFVKKQMDIDDAIKLFKDAKQDYKVELLEDIKKHGTTSASEIYGDEDKSSKFKVQSSKITIYKTGTFIDLCRGPHVKATKDIKTFKLLKLAGAYWRGDEKNPMLTRIYGTAFEDKKSLADYLHMLEEAEKRDHKKLGPQLDLFIFSDMVGSGMPLWTPRGTIIREVLDDFIWELRKAKGYEKVEIPHLAKKDLYEASGHWDKFKDELFHITTREGHHFVIKPMNCPHHTQIYARKPHSYKELPQRYANTTMVYRDEQSGELAGLSRVRCITQDDSHVFCRKSQVKDEMFAIWDIVDAFYGAFGF
;
A
#
# COMPACT_ATOMS: atom_id res chain seq x y z
N MET A 1 -20.00 -3.72 10.39
CA MET A 1 -19.82 -4.12 8.98
C MET A 1 -21.08 -3.78 8.22
N SER A 2 -20.94 -3.21 7.02
CA SER A 2 -22.04 -2.99 6.09
C SER A 2 -22.56 -4.33 5.52
N ASN A 3 -23.71 -4.32 4.85
CA ASN A 3 -24.27 -5.53 4.21
C ASN A 3 -23.32 -6.08 3.13
N ILE A 4 -22.72 -5.19 2.34
CA ILE A 4 -21.75 -5.53 1.29
C ILE A 4 -20.44 -6.10 1.86
N GLU A 5 -19.95 -5.57 2.98
CA GLU A 5 -18.78 -6.13 3.67
C GLU A 5 -19.06 -7.55 4.17
N THR A 6 -20.24 -7.78 4.77
CA THR A 6 -20.64 -9.12 5.24
C THR A 6 -20.73 -10.12 4.09
N LEU A 7 -21.25 -9.67 2.93
CA LEU A 7 -21.30 -10.45 1.69
C LEU A 7 -19.88 -10.81 1.19
N ARG A 8 -18.99 -9.82 1.07
CA ARG A 8 -17.61 -9.99 0.61
C ARG A 8 -16.80 -10.88 1.55
N HIS A 9 -16.98 -10.74 2.85
CA HIS A 9 -16.35 -11.59 3.85
C HIS A 9 -16.80 -13.05 3.72
N SER A 10 -18.10 -13.26 3.50
CA SER A 10 -18.65 -14.59 3.26
C SER A 10 -18.18 -15.19 1.94
N ALA A 11 -18.00 -14.36 0.90
CA ALA A 11 -17.40 -14.77 -0.37
C ALA A 11 -15.93 -15.19 -0.21
N ALA A 12 -15.16 -14.53 0.66
CA ALA A 12 -13.80 -14.95 1.00
C ALA A 12 -13.78 -16.36 1.64
N HIS A 13 -14.71 -16.65 2.56
CA HIS A 13 -14.84 -17.98 3.14
C HIS A 13 -15.32 -19.03 2.14
N LEU A 14 -16.25 -18.67 1.24
CA LEU A 14 -16.67 -19.55 0.16
C LEU A 14 -15.50 -19.89 -0.78
N MET A 15 -14.65 -18.92 -1.08
CA MET A 15 -13.43 -19.13 -1.86
C MET A 15 -12.47 -20.06 -1.13
N ALA A 16 -12.21 -19.82 0.15
CA ALA A 16 -11.33 -20.69 0.94
C ALA A 16 -11.86 -22.13 1.04
N ALA A 17 -13.18 -22.30 1.23
CA ALA A 17 -13.81 -23.62 1.22
C ALA A 17 -13.68 -24.34 -0.13
N ALA A 18 -13.85 -23.61 -1.24
CA ALA A 18 -13.65 -24.14 -2.58
C ALA A 18 -12.19 -24.58 -2.80
N ILE A 19 -11.24 -23.77 -2.34
CA ILE A 19 -9.81 -24.08 -2.45
C ILE A 19 -9.48 -25.32 -1.61
N GLN A 20 -10.00 -25.45 -0.39
CA GLN A 20 -9.77 -26.65 0.43
C GLN A 20 -10.35 -27.91 -0.22
N SER A 21 -11.47 -27.80 -0.93
CA SER A 21 -12.08 -28.92 -1.68
C SER A 21 -11.16 -29.38 -2.83
N ILE A 22 -10.56 -28.44 -3.56
CA ILE A 22 -9.66 -28.74 -4.70
C ILE A 22 -8.27 -29.15 -4.21
N TYR A 23 -7.76 -28.50 -3.17
CA TYR A 23 -6.41 -28.63 -2.62
C TYR A 23 -6.49 -28.96 -1.12
N PRO A 24 -6.66 -30.24 -0.74
CA PRO A 24 -6.89 -30.63 0.65
C PRO A 24 -5.78 -30.26 1.64
N ASN A 25 -4.55 -30.11 1.15
CA ASN A 25 -3.37 -29.76 1.96
C ASN A 25 -3.15 -28.24 2.09
N ALA A 26 -4.00 -27.41 1.48
CA ALA A 26 -3.86 -25.95 1.52
C ALA A 26 -3.87 -25.44 2.97
N LYS A 27 -2.95 -24.52 3.29
CA LYS A 27 -2.92 -23.83 4.59
C LYS A 27 -3.39 -22.40 4.43
N PHE A 28 -4.33 -22.00 5.28
CA PHE A 28 -5.03 -20.72 5.16
C PHE A 28 -4.46 -19.71 6.14
N GLY A 29 -4.00 -18.57 5.62
CA GLY A 29 -3.56 -17.41 6.39
C GLY A 29 -4.73 -16.49 6.75
N VAL A 30 -4.68 -15.26 6.25
CA VAL A 30 -5.72 -14.22 6.51
C VAL A 30 -6.54 -13.94 5.25
N GLY A 31 -7.84 -13.67 5.44
CA GLY A 31 -8.75 -13.37 4.34
C GLY A 31 -9.72 -12.22 4.63
N PRO A 32 -9.24 -10.97 4.78
CA PRO A 32 -10.08 -9.83 5.10
C PRO A 32 -10.85 -9.32 3.87
N THR A 33 -11.89 -8.53 4.15
CA THR A 33 -12.52 -7.67 3.16
C THR A 33 -11.68 -6.43 2.90
N ILE A 34 -11.74 -5.92 1.67
CA ILE A 34 -11.18 -4.64 1.25
C ILE A 34 -12.29 -3.78 0.64
N GLU A 35 -12.00 -2.50 0.40
CA GLU A 35 -12.97 -1.49 -0.04
C GLU A 35 -13.88 -1.96 -1.18
N GLU A 36 -13.33 -2.67 -2.18
CA GLU A 36 -14.08 -3.17 -3.34
C GLU A 36 -14.07 -4.69 -3.51
N GLY A 37 -13.78 -5.44 -2.45
CA GLY A 37 -13.74 -6.89 -2.54
C GLY A 37 -13.19 -7.59 -1.30
N PHE A 38 -12.39 -8.62 -1.54
CA PHE A 38 -11.72 -9.41 -0.52
C PHE A 38 -10.44 -10.02 -1.11
N TYR A 39 -9.57 -10.52 -0.23
CA TYR A 39 -8.51 -11.43 -0.65
C TYR A 39 -8.37 -12.57 0.36
N TYR A 40 -7.58 -13.58 0.02
CA TYR A 40 -7.18 -14.62 0.96
C TYR A 40 -5.74 -15.05 0.68
N ASP A 41 -4.92 -15.10 1.73
CA ASP A 41 -3.54 -15.57 1.70
C ASP A 41 -3.49 -17.07 2.01
N ILE A 42 -2.87 -17.83 1.10
CA ILE A 42 -2.92 -19.29 1.12
C ILE A 42 -1.54 -19.85 0.77
N GLU A 43 -1.08 -20.83 1.54
CA GLU A 43 0.06 -21.66 1.18
C GLU A 43 -0.43 -22.89 0.43
N LEU A 44 0.16 -23.14 -0.72
CA LEU A 44 -0.13 -24.25 -1.61
C LEU A 44 1.19 -24.90 -2.04
N ASP A 45 1.19 -26.22 -2.19
CA ASP A 45 2.34 -26.95 -2.73
C ASP A 45 2.55 -26.66 -4.23
N GLU A 46 1.49 -26.20 -4.90
CA GLU A 46 1.47 -25.90 -6.34
C GLU A 46 1.32 -24.39 -6.59
N GLN A 47 1.97 -23.90 -7.65
CA GLN A 47 1.82 -22.52 -8.09
C GLN A 47 0.54 -22.36 -8.93
N LEU A 48 -0.37 -21.49 -8.48
CA LEU A 48 -1.60 -21.20 -9.20
C LEU A 48 -1.34 -20.33 -10.44
N SER A 49 -2.11 -20.59 -11.49
CA SER A 49 -2.20 -19.77 -12.70
C SER A 49 -3.56 -19.06 -12.81
N PRO A 50 -3.71 -18.07 -13.70
CA PRO A 50 -5.00 -17.44 -13.97
C PRO A 50 -6.11 -18.42 -14.42
N GLU A 51 -5.75 -19.55 -15.02
CA GLU A 51 -6.74 -20.59 -15.41
C GLU A 51 -7.27 -21.35 -14.19
N ASP A 52 -6.50 -21.46 -13.12
CA ASP A 52 -6.94 -22.10 -11.88
C ASP A 52 -7.98 -21.26 -11.15
N LEU A 53 -7.97 -19.93 -11.33
CA LEU A 53 -9.05 -19.06 -10.84
C LEU A 53 -10.42 -19.49 -11.39
N LYS A 54 -10.50 -19.90 -12.66
CA LYS A 54 -11.75 -20.39 -13.25
C LYS A 54 -12.20 -21.72 -12.64
N LYS A 55 -11.24 -22.59 -12.28
CA LYS A 55 -11.53 -23.86 -11.59
C LYS A 55 -12.07 -23.60 -10.18
N ILE A 56 -11.43 -22.69 -9.44
CA ILE A 56 -11.85 -22.28 -8.10
C ILE A 56 -13.23 -21.63 -8.16
N GLU A 57 -13.48 -20.70 -9.09
CA GLU A 57 -14.80 -20.09 -9.29
C GLU A 57 -15.90 -21.13 -9.56
N LYS A 58 -15.60 -22.15 -10.40
CA LYS A 58 -16.54 -23.23 -10.68
C LYS A 58 -16.88 -24.02 -9.42
N GLU A 59 -15.90 -24.30 -8.57
CA GLU A 59 -16.13 -24.98 -7.29
C GLU A 59 -16.86 -24.09 -6.29
N MET A 60 -16.56 -22.79 -6.23
CA MET A 60 -17.34 -21.82 -5.44
C MET A 60 -18.82 -21.83 -5.85
N ILE A 61 -19.11 -21.88 -7.15
CA ILE A 61 -20.50 -22.00 -7.66
C ILE A 61 -21.12 -23.35 -7.27
N ALA A 62 -20.34 -24.44 -7.26
CA ALA A 62 -20.83 -25.74 -6.81
C ALA A 62 -21.23 -25.71 -5.32
N LEU A 63 -20.37 -25.14 -4.46
CA LEU A 63 -20.64 -24.97 -3.02
C LEU A 63 -21.76 -23.95 -2.75
N GLN A 64 -21.90 -22.90 -3.57
CA GLN A 64 -23.01 -21.95 -3.53
C GLN A 64 -24.35 -22.68 -3.75
N LYS A 65 -24.42 -23.58 -4.74
CA LYS A 65 -25.64 -24.35 -5.06
C LYS A 65 -26.02 -25.36 -3.98
N GLN A 66 -25.06 -25.82 -3.17
CA GLN A 66 -25.32 -26.71 -2.04
C GLN A 66 -26.03 -26.01 -0.86
N ASN A 67 -26.14 -24.68 -0.87
CA ASN A 67 -26.81 -23.90 0.19
C ASN A 67 -26.30 -24.25 1.60
N LEU A 68 -24.98 -24.26 1.77
CA LEU A 68 -24.33 -24.57 3.03
C LEU A 68 -24.49 -23.41 4.02
N GLU A 69 -24.80 -23.70 5.27
CA GLU A 69 -24.91 -22.67 6.31
C GLU A 69 -23.54 -22.24 6.84
N PHE A 70 -23.40 -20.95 7.17
CA PHE A 70 -22.24 -20.42 7.90
C PHE A 70 -22.47 -20.60 9.41
N VAL A 71 -22.01 -21.73 9.95
CA VAL A 71 -22.27 -22.10 11.34
C VAL A 71 -21.21 -21.48 12.27
N LYS A 72 -21.63 -20.46 13.03
CA LYS A 72 -20.81 -19.85 14.08
C LYS A 72 -20.71 -20.78 15.30
N LYS A 73 -19.49 -21.06 15.77
CA LYS A 73 -19.26 -21.74 17.05
C LYS A 73 -18.29 -20.92 17.91
N GLN A 74 -18.54 -20.92 19.20
CA GLN A 74 -17.57 -20.41 20.18
C GLN A 74 -16.82 -21.60 20.78
N MET A 75 -15.53 -21.43 20.98
CA MET A 75 -14.67 -22.41 21.62
C MET A 75 -13.56 -21.73 22.41
N ASP A 76 -12.99 -22.45 23.37
CA ASP A 76 -11.84 -21.98 24.11
C ASP A 76 -10.59 -21.99 23.21
N ILE A 77 -9.69 -21.04 23.45
CA ILE A 77 -8.49 -20.85 22.61
C ILE A 77 -7.64 -22.12 22.52
N ASP A 78 -7.51 -22.87 23.62
CA ASP A 78 -6.69 -24.08 23.66
C ASP A 78 -7.29 -25.23 22.83
N ASP A 79 -8.62 -25.36 22.84
CA ASP A 79 -9.33 -26.33 21.99
C ASP A 79 -9.22 -25.94 20.52
N ALA A 80 -9.29 -24.64 20.22
CA ALA A 80 -9.10 -24.13 18.87
C ALA A 80 -7.68 -24.41 18.35
N ILE A 81 -6.65 -24.19 19.19
CA ILE A 81 -5.26 -24.50 18.85
C ILE A 81 -5.13 -25.99 18.51
N LYS A 82 -5.72 -26.87 19.33
CA LYS A 82 -5.70 -28.31 19.07
C LYS A 82 -6.39 -28.66 17.75
N LEU A 83 -7.58 -28.11 17.51
CA LEU A 83 -8.35 -28.32 16.27
C LEU A 83 -7.53 -27.93 15.03
N PHE A 84 -6.90 -26.76 15.03
CA PHE A 84 -6.11 -26.31 13.87
C PHE A 84 -4.76 -27.01 13.74
N LYS A 85 -4.16 -27.49 14.84
CA LYS A 85 -2.98 -28.38 14.80
C LYS A 85 -3.32 -29.71 14.14
N ASP A 86 -4.43 -30.33 14.55
CA ASP A 86 -4.89 -31.60 13.97
C ASP A 86 -5.23 -31.46 12.47
N ALA A 87 -5.72 -30.28 12.07
CA ALA A 87 -5.99 -29.92 10.67
C ALA A 87 -4.77 -29.40 9.89
N LYS A 88 -3.56 -29.37 10.49
CA LYS A 88 -2.32 -28.85 9.91
C LYS A 88 -2.40 -27.41 9.38
N GLN A 89 -3.16 -26.56 10.05
CA GLN A 89 -3.36 -25.15 9.71
C GLN A 89 -2.42 -24.25 10.53
N ASP A 90 -1.12 -24.30 10.23
CA ASP A 90 -0.06 -23.68 11.03
C ASP A 90 -0.26 -22.16 11.24
N TYR A 91 -0.66 -21.43 10.20
CA TYR A 91 -0.93 -19.99 10.30
C TYR A 91 -2.09 -19.67 11.26
N LYS A 92 -3.12 -20.52 11.32
CA LYS A 92 -4.25 -20.32 12.24
C LYS A 92 -3.83 -20.59 13.68
N VAL A 93 -2.94 -21.57 13.89
CA VAL A 93 -2.35 -21.85 15.20
C VAL A 93 -1.54 -20.65 15.68
N GLU A 94 -0.69 -20.07 14.83
CA GLU A 94 0.08 -18.87 15.16
C GLU A 94 -0.84 -17.71 15.55
N LEU A 95 -1.89 -17.43 14.76
CA LEU A 95 -2.87 -16.39 15.07
C LEU A 95 -3.56 -16.61 16.43
N LEU A 96 -3.83 -17.87 16.82
CA LEU A 96 -4.43 -18.18 18.11
C LEU A 96 -3.46 -18.02 19.27
N GLU A 97 -2.20 -18.43 19.09
CA GLU A 97 -1.15 -18.22 20.08
C GLU A 97 -0.88 -16.73 20.31
N ASP A 98 -0.99 -15.92 19.26
CA ASP A 98 -0.92 -14.46 19.34
C ASP A 98 -2.11 -13.85 20.08
N ILE A 99 -3.34 -14.29 19.79
CA ILE A 99 -4.52 -13.88 20.56
C ILE A 99 -4.34 -14.25 22.04
N LYS A 100 -3.78 -15.43 22.33
CA LYS A 100 -3.54 -15.89 23.70
C LYS A 100 -2.51 -15.03 24.44
N LYS A 101 -1.44 -14.61 23.76
CA LYS A 101 -0.32 -13.85 24.36
C LYS A 101 -0.58 -12.34 24.39
N HIS A 102 -1.10 -11.80 23.30
CA HIS A 102 -1.16 -10.35 23.04
C HIS A 102 -2.59 -9.81 22.95
N GLY A 103 -3.60 -10.68 22.83
CA GLY A 103 -5.00 -10.29 22.70
C GLY A 103 -5.36 -9.71 21.32
N THR A 104 -4.45 -9.78 20.34
CA THR A 104 -4.64 -9.27 18.98
C THR A 104 -3.94 -10.19 17.97
N THR A 105 -4.35 -10.10 16.70
CA THR A 105 -3.69 -10.76 15.57
C THR A 105 -3.00 -9.77 14.64
N SER A 106 -3.06 -8.46 14.96
CA SER A 106 -2.47 -7.43 14.09
C SER A 106 -0.95 -7.47 14.16
N ALA A 107 -0.29 -7.71 13.03
CA ALA A 107 1.17 -7.72 12.97
C ALA A 107 1.77 -6.39 13.42
N SER A 108 1.13 -5.26 13.09
CA SER A 108 1.60 -3.93 13.50
C SER A 108 1.45 -3.67 15.00
N GLU A 109 0.55 -4.35 15.69
CA GLU A 109 0.37 -4.20 17.14
C GLU A 109 1.27 -5.16 17.94
N ILE A 110 1.75 -6.24 17.31
CA ILE A 110 2.62 -7.25 17.94
C ILE A 110 4.09 -6.97 17.64
N TYR A 111 4.39 -6.48 16.44
CA TYR A 111 5.75 -6.30 15.91
C TYR A 111 6.06 -4.87 15.43
N GLY A 112 5.11 -3.93 15.48
CA GLY A 112 5.34 -2.53 15.09
C GLY A 112 5.81 -1.64 16.26
N ASP A 113 6.45 -0.52 15.92
CA ASP A 113 6.75 0.56 16.87
C ASP A 113 5.45 1.10 17.51
N GLU A 114 5.51 1.40 18.81
CA GLU A 114 4.37 1.51 19.75
C GLU A 114 3.26 2.55 19.39
N ASP A 115 3.38 3.32 18.30
CA ASP A 115 2.65 4.58 18.12
C ASP A 115 1.45 4.54 17.14
N LYS A 116 1.00 3.35 16.69
CA LYS A 116 -0.20 3.21 15.83
C LYS A 116 -1.12 2.05 16.22
N SER A 117 -1.37 1.85 17.51
CA SER A 117 -2.33 0.84 17.98
C SER A 117 -3.80 1.29 17.85
N SER A 118 -4.53 0.67 16.94
CA SER A 118 -5.99 0.66 16.94
C SER A 118 -6.50 -0.16 18.13
N LYS A 119 -7.44 0.41 18.89
CA LYS A 119 -7.97 -0.17 20.14
C LYS A 119 -8.87 -1.39 19.89
N PHE A 120 -8.33 -2.61 19.90
CA PHE A 120 -9.15 -3.82 20.14
C PHE A 120 -8.35 -4.96 20.81
N LYS A 121 -8.21 -4.90 22.14
CA LYS A 121 -7.76 -6.05 22.94
C LYS A 121 -8.90 -7.05 23.10
N VAL A 122 -8.69 -8.31 22.69
CA VAL A 122 -9.61 -9.41 23.01
C VAL A 122 -9.49 -9.71 24.50
N GLN A 123 -10.51 -9.34 25.26
CA GLN A 123 -10.61 -9.60 26.71
C GLN A 123 -11.26 -10.95 27.04
N SER A 124 -11.66 -11.75 26.03
CA SER A 124 -12.41 -12.99 26.22
C SER A 124 -11.54 -14.21 25.93
N SER A 125 -11.60 -15.21 26.82
CA SER A 125 -10.97 -16.54 26.64
C SER A 125 -11.59 -17.36 25.52
N LYS A 126 -12.71 -16.91 24.95
CA LYS A 126 -13.46 -17.60 23.90
C LYS A 126 -13.24 -16.94 22.55
N ILE A 127 -12.83 -17.74 21.58
CA ILE A 127 -12.74 -17.35 20.17
C ILE A 127 -13.94 -17.85 19.40
N THR A 128 -14.13 -17.26 18.23
CA THR A 128 -15.19 -17.66 17.30
C THR A 128 -14.56 -18.37 16.11
N ILE A 129 -15.15 -19.51 15.73
CA ILE A 129 -14.87 -20.18 14.47
C ILE A 129 -16.15 -20.22 13.62
N TYR A 130 -15.98 -20.23 12.31
CA TYR A 130 -17.07 -20.45 11.37
C TYR A 130 -16.83 -21.71 10.57
N LYS A 131 -17.86 -22.56 10.50
CA LYS A 131 -17.86 -23.77 9.68
C LYS A 131 -18.74 -23.56 8.45
N THR A 132 -18.21 -23.87 7.27
CA THR A 132 -18.91 -23.82 5.98
C THR A 132 -18.69 -25.15 5.26
N GLY A 133 -19.67 -26.06 5.31
CA GLY A 133 -19.47 -27.42 4.82
C GLY A 133 -18.38 -28.16 5.62
N THR A 134 -17.32 -28.60 4.95
CA THR A 134 -16.14 -29.22 5.57
C THR A 134 -15.10 -28.21 6.06
N PHE A 135 -15.14 -26.98 5.52
CA PHE A 135 -14.19 -25.93 5.85
C PHE A 135 -14.49 -25.29 7.20
N ILE A 136 -13.45 -25.07 8.00
CA ILE A 136 -13.50 -24.41 9.30
C ILE A 136 -12.47 -23.31 9.32
N ASP A 137 -12.88 -22.11 9.74
CA ASP A 137 -11.99 -20.95 9.78
C ASP A 137 -12.08 -20.18 11.10
N LEU A 138 -10.94 -19.58 11.48
CA LEU A 138 -10.83 -18.67 12.60
C LEU A 138 -11.29 -17.28 12.15
N CYS A 139 -12.50 -16.90 12.55
CA CYS A 139 -13.10 -15.66 12.10
C CYS A 139 -14.11 -15.12 13.11
N ARG A 140 -14.17 -13.78 13.26
CA ARG A 140 -15.14 -13.11 14.14
C ARG A 140 -16.51 -12.91 13.47
N GLY A 141 -16.56 -12.90 12.14
CA GLY A 141 -17.72 -12.57 11.32
C GLY A 141 -18.09 -11.07 11.42
N PRO A 142 -19.34 -10.70 11.11
CA PRO A 142 -20.46 -11.55 10.70
C PRO A 142 -20.29 -12.19 9.31
N HIS A 143 -21.16 -13.17 9.02
CA HIS A 143 -21.35 -13.79 7.70
C HIS A 143 -22.83 -13.75 7.30
N VAL A 144 -23.09 -13.95 6.00
CA VAL A 144 -24.45 -14.23 5.48
C VAL A 144 -24.94 -15.58 6.01
N LYS A 145 -26.24 -15.87 5.87
CA LYS A 145 -26.82 -17.09 6.48
C LYS A 145 -26.34 -18.35 5.78
N ALA A 146 -26.35 -18.37 4.45
CA ALA A 146 -25.93 -19.53 3.67
C ALA A 146 -25.17 -19.15 2.40
N THR A 147 -24.43 -20.09 1.84
CA THR A 147 -23.62 -19.88 0.63
C THR A 147 -24.44 -19.41 -0.56
N LYS A 148 -25.74 -19.78 -0.65
CA LYS A 148 -26.64 -19.30 -1.71
C LYS A 148 -26.88 -17.79 -1.68
N ASP A 149 -26.71 -17.15 -0.51
CA ASP A 149 -26.95 -15.71 -0.35
C ASP A 149 -25.82 -14.89 -1.00
N ILE A 150 -24.68 -15.53 -1.28
CA ILE A 150 -23.56 -14.95 -2.02
C ILE A 150 -23.89 -15.01 -3.51
N LYS A 151 -24.77 -14.13 -4.00
CA LYS A 151 -25.36 -14.25 -5.34
C LYS A 151 -24.35 -14.12 -6.48
N THR A 152 -23.49 -13.09 -6.43
CA THR A 152 -22.57 -12.77 -7.53
C THR A 152 -21.19 -12.44 -7.01
N PHE A 153 -20.18 -13.07 -7.59
CA PHE A 153 -18.78 -12.91 -7.23
C PHE A 153 -17.89 -13.15 -8.45
N LYS A 154 -16.66 -12.65 -8.38
CA LYS A 154 -15.62 -12.83 -9.39
C LYS A 154 -14.25 -12.85 -8.74
N LEU A 155 -13.40 -13.80 -9.10
CA LEU A 155 -11.98 -13.80 -8.78
C LEU A 155 -11.24 -12.93 -9.82
N LEU A 156 -10.37 -12.06 -9.33
CA LEU A 156 -9.75 -10.99 -10.12
C LEU A 156 -8.32 -11.32 -10.51
N LYS A 157 -7.43 -11.52 -9.53
CA LYS A 157 -6.00 -11.72 -9.78
C LYS A 157 -5.31 -12.49 -8.65
N LEU A 158 -4.14 -13.02 -8.97
CA LEU A 158 -3.20 -13.60 -8.03
C LEU A 158 -2.10 -12.57 -7.69
N ALA A 159 -1.58 -12.62 -6.48
CA ALA A 159 -0.39 -11.89 -6.06
C ALA A 159 0.42 -12.73 -5.06
N GLY A 160 1.71 -12.42 -4.90
CA GLY A 160 2.50 -12.92 -3.78
C GLY A 160 2.33 -12.01 -2.56
N ALA A 161 2.28 -12.60 -1.37
CA ALA A 161 2.32 -11.86 -0.12
C ALA A 161 3.18 -12.63 0.88
N TYR A 162 4.10 -11.94 1.56
CA TYR A 162 4.86 -12.57 2.63
C TYR A 162 4.04 -12.59 3.91
N TRP A 163 4.10 -13.71 4.65
CA TRP A 163 3.42 -13.81 5.93
C TRP A 163 3.89 -12.71 6.88
N ARG A 164 2.93 -12.02 7.53
CA ARG A 164 3.16 -10.81 8.36
C ARG A 164 3.80 -9.61 7.64
N GLY A 165 3.95 -9.65 6.32
CA GLY A 165 4.62 -8.60 5.56
C GLY A 165 6.14 -8.58 5.72
N ASP A 166 6.74 -9.67 6.23
CA ASP A 166 8.19 -9.80 6.38
C ASP A 166 8.73 -10.76 5.30
N GLU A 167 9.61 -10.26 4.43
CA GLU A 167 10.25 -11.02 3.34
C GLU A 167 11.02 -12.26 3.78
N LYS A 168 11.37 -12.36 5.07
CA LYS A 168 12.03 -13.54 5.66
C LYS A 168 11.07 -14.70 5.94
N ASN A 169 9.76 -14.44 5.93
CA ASN A 169 8.74 -15.44 6.17
C ASN A 169 8.32 -16.15 4.88
N PRO A 170 7.60 -17.29 4.97
CA PRO A 170 7.07 -17.97 3.80
C PRO A 170 6.23 -17.04 2.91
N MET A 171 6.44 -17.17 1.59
CA MET A 171 5.64 -16.48 0.59
C MET A 171 4.32 -17.23 0.37
N LEU A 172 3.21 -16.53 0.55
CA LEU A 172 1.86 -17.02 0.34
C LEU A 172 1.31 -16.55 -1.00
N THR A 173 0.39 -17.34 -1.55
CA THR A 173 -0.41 -16.95 -2.72
C THR A 173 -1.64 -16.19 -2.23
N ARG A 174 -1.72 -14.90 -2.57
CA ARG A 174 -2.89 -14.04 -2.34
C ARG A 174 -3.83 -14.10 -3.52
N ILE A 175 -5.08 -14.52 -3.29
CA ILE A 175 -6.13 -14.52 -4.32
C ILE A 175 -7.09 -13.37 -4.04
N TYR A 176 -7.23 -12.44 -4.99
CA TYR A 176 -8.19 -11.34 -4.92
C TYR A 176 -9.52 -11.73 -5.56
N GLY A 177 -10.61 -11.32 -4.93
CA GLY A 177 -11.97 -11.46 -5.46
C GLY A 177 -12.86 -10.29 -5.09
N THR A 178 -14.02 -10.21 -5.72
CA THR A 178 -15.07 -9.26 -5.38
C THR A 178 -16.43 -9.94 -5.36
N ALA A 179 -17.39 -9.36 -4.65
CA ALA A 179 -18.76 -9.80 -4.57
C ALA A 179 -19.70 -8.60 -4.47
N PHE A 180 -20.85 -8.72 -5.14
CA PHE A 180 -21.90 -7.71 -5.20
C PHE A 180 -23.29 -8.33 -5.00
N GLU A 181 -24.25 -7.50 -4.60
CA GLU A 181 -25.63 -7.94 -4.34
C GLU A 181 -26.36 -8.39 -5.62
N ASP A 182 -25.96 -7.87 -6.78
CA ASP A 182 -26.54 -8.19 -8.08
C ASP A 182 -25.52 -8.20 -9.23
N LYS A 183 -25.95 -8.78 -10.36
CA LYS A 183 -25.11 -8.98 -11.55
C LYS A 183 -24.77 -7.66 -12.26
N LYS A 184 -25.63 -6.65 -12.16
CA LYS A 184 -25.42 -5.36 -12.82
C LYS A 184 -24.27 -4.62 -12.13
N SER A 185 -24.29 -4.50 -10.80
CA SER A 185 -23.19 -3.88 -10.06
C SER A 185 -21.86 -4.58 -10.28
N LEU A 186 -21.85 -5.92 -10.33
CA LEU A 186 -20.64 -6.66 -10.67
C LEU A 186 -20.17 -6.34 -12.09
N ALA A 187 -21.06 -6.31 -13.07
CA ALA A 187 -20.70 -5.99 -14.46
C ALA A 187 -20.18 -4.55 -14.59
N ASP A 188 -20.83 -3.58 -13.94
CA ASP A 188 -20.42 -2.17 -13.93
C ASP A 188 -19.01 -2.03 -13.31
N TYR A 189 -18.74 -2.73 -12.20
CA TYR A 189 -17.42 -2.74 -11.56
C TYR A 189 -16.34 -3.38 -12.44
N LEU A 190 -16.64 -4.51 -13.08
CA LEU A 190 -15.69 -5.16 -13.98
C LEU A 190 -15.40 -4.31 -15.22
N HIS A 191 -16.41 -3.61 -15.75
CA HIS A 191 -16.21 -2.66 -16.83
C HIS A 191 -15.34 -1.47 -16.40
N MET A 192 -15.55 -0.94 -15.20
CA MET A 192 -14.69 0.11 -14.63
C MET A 192 -13.24 -0.35 -14.50
N LEU A 193 -12.99 -1.58 -14.03
CA LEU A 193 -11.64 -2.14 -13.94
C LEU A 193 -10.98 -2.29 -15.32
N GLU A 194 -11.73 -2.73 -16.32
CA GLU A 194 -11.25 -2.82 -17.70
C GLU A 194 -10.87 -1.44 -18.27
N GLU A 195 -11.71 -0.43 -18.04
CA GLU A 195 -11.45 0.94 -18.45
C GLU A 195 -10.25 1.56 -17.71
N ALA A 196 -10.10 1.28 -16.41
CA ALA A 196 -8.94 1.70 -15.63
C ALA A 196 -7.65 1.04 -16.14
N GLU A 197 -7.70 -0.25 -16.47
CA GLU A 197 -6.56 -0.99 -17.00
C GLU A 197 -6.10 -0.46 -18.38
N LYS A 198 -7.03 -0.03 -19.24
CA LYS A 198 -6.71 0.64 -20.52
C LYS A 198 -5.98 1.97 -20.32
N ARG A 199 -6.17 2.63 -19.17
CA ARG A 199 -5.63 3.95 -18.83
C ARG A 199 -4.43 3.88 -17.88
N ASP A 200 -3.94 2.67 -17.59
CA ASP A 200 -2.77 2.48 -16.73
C ASP A 200 -1.51 3.09 -17.39
N HIS A 201 -0.85 4.02 -16.69
CA HIS A 201 0.36 4.69 -17.18
C HIS A 201 1.51 3.72 -17.43
N LYS A 202 1.54 2.55 -16.78
CA LYS A 202 2.55 1.52 -17.06
C LYS A 202 2.36 0.90 -18.45
N LYS A 203 1.15 0.96 -19.01
CA LYS A 203 0.87 0.53 -20.39
C LYS A 203 1.02 1.69 -21.36
N LEU A 204 0.36 2.81 -21.07
CA LEU A 204 0.33 3.97 -21.96
C LEU A 204 1.71 4.65 -22.06
N GLY A 205 2.46 4.75 -20.97
CA GLY A 205 3.77 5.39 -20.93
C GLY A 205 4.75 4.83 -21.97
N PRO A 206 5.02 3.51 -21.94
CA PRO A 206 5.83 2.86 -22.97
C PRO A 206 5.21 2.92 -24.38
N GLN A 207 3.89 2.71 -24.51
CA GLN A 207 3.21 2.75 -25.81
C GLN A 207 3.30 4.10 -26.51
N LEU A 208 3.28 5.18 -25.73
CA LEU A 208 3.37 6.56 -26.21
C LEU A 208 4.83 7.08 -26.27
N ASP A 209 5.80 6.22 -25.92
CA ASP A 209 7.22 6.56 -25.84
C ASP A 209 7.47 7.73 -24.86
N LEU A 210 6.97 7.65 -23.63
CA LEU A 210 7.14 8.69 -22.60
C LEU A 210 8.25 8.38 -21.59
N PHE A 211 8.36 7.12 -21.18
CA PHE A 211 9.41 6.66 -20.29
C PHE A 211 9.64 5.17 -20.48
N ILE A 212 10.82 4.71 -20.07
CA ILE A 212 11.17 3.30 -20.01
C ILE A 212 11.80 2.98 -18.64
N PHE A 213 11.81 1.69 -18.30
CA PHE A 213 12.63 1.15 -17.24
C PHE A 213 13.68 0.22 -17.85
N SER A 214 14.87 0.20 -17.26
CA SER A 214 15.97 -0.67 -17.70
C SER A 214 16.50 -1.44 -16.51
N ASP A 215 16.52 -2.78 -16.63
CA ASP A 215 17.08 -3.65 -15.60
C ASP A 215 18.57 -3.35 -15.34
N MET A 216 19.29 -2.87 -16.35
CA MET A 216 20.69 -2.44 -16.21
C MET A 216 20.86 -1.15 -15.40
N VAL A 217 19.84 -0.28 -15.39
CA VAL A 217 19.85 0.95 -14.59
C VAL A 217 19.38 0.69 -13.16
N GLY A 218 18.36 -0.17 -13.00
CA GLY A 218 17.83 -0.57 -11.70
C GLY A 218 16.33 -0.29 -11.56
N SER A 219 15.67 -1.09 -10.72
CA SER A 219 14.23 -0.99 -10.48
C SER A 219 13.86 0.34 -9.81
N GLY A 220 12.73 0.92 -10.21
CA GLY A 220 12.22 2.16 -9.63
C GLY A 220 13.01 3.40 -10.04
N MET A 221 13.80 3.32 -11.12
CA MET A 221 14.54 4.44 -11.69
C MET A 221 14.06 4.70 -13.14
N PRO A 222 13.01 5.52 -13.33
CA PRO A 222 12.46 5.77 -14.66
C PRO A 222 13.44 6.57 -15.53
N LEU A 223 13.59 6.14 -16.78
CA LEU A 223 14.31 6.85 -17.83
C LEU A 223 13.30 7.59 -18.70
N TRP A 224 13.38 8.91 -18.74
CA TRP A 224 12.50 9.74 -19.55
C TRP A 224 13.01 9.80 -20.97
N THR A 225 12.14 9.49 -21.93
CA THR A 225 12.43 9.60 -23.36
C THR A 225 12.28 11.07 -23.79
N PRO A 226 12.62 11.44 -25.04
CA PRO A 226 12.44 12.81 -25.50
C PRO A 226 11.01 13.33 -25.31
N ARG A 227 9.98 12.52 -25.58
CA ARG A 227 8.57 12.96 -25.45
C ARG A 227 8.14 13.13 -24.00
N GLY A 228 8.52 12.21 -23.11
CA GLY A 228 8.19 12.37 -21.69
C GLY A 228 8.97 13.52 -21.04
N THR A 229 10.19 13.79 -21.50
CA THR A 229 10.98 14.93 -21.04
C THR A 229 10.28 16.25 -21.37
N ILE A 230 9.73 16.39 -22.58
CA ILE A 230 8.93 17.59 -22.96
C ILE A 230 7.77 17.79 -21.99
N ILE A 231 7.02 16.73 -21.66
CA ILE A 231 5.89 16.85 -20.72
C ILE A 231 6.38 17.36 -19.36
N ARG A 232 7.49 16.83 -18.87
CA ARG A 232 8.06 17.25 -17.58
C ARG A 232 8.52 18.70 -17.58
N GLU A 233 9.20 19.14 -18.63
CA GLU A 233 9.67 20.52 -18.76
C GLU A 233 8.50 21.51 -18.83
N VAL A 234 7.46 21.20 -19.62
CA VAL A 234 6.25 22.04 -19.71
C VAL A 234 5.55 22.16 -18.34
N LEU A 235 5.49 21.06 -17.57
CA LEU A 235 4.93 21.08 -16.22
C LEU A 235 5.79 21.90 -15.25
N ASP A 236 7.11 21.74 -15.29
CA ASP A 236 8.03 22.48 -14.42
C ASP A 236 8.03 23.99 -14.73
N ASP A 237 8.00 24.36 -16.01
CA ASP A 237 7.90 25.76 -16.44
C ASP A 237 6.58 26.38 -15.99
N PHE A 238 5.46 25.64 -16.10
CA PHE A 238 4.16 26.13 -15.68
C PHE A 238 4.11 26.38 -14.17
N ILE A 239 4.53 25.41 -13.34
CA ILE A 239 4.55 25.60 -11.88
C ILE A 239 5.55 26.69 -11.48
N TRP A 240 6.66 26.83 -12.20
CA TRP A 240 7.63 27.90 -11.95
C TRP A 240 7.03 29.28 -12.18
N GLU A 241 6.29 29.51 -13.27
CA GLU A 241 5.67 30.82 -13.51
C GLU A 241 4.66 31.19 -12.41
N LEU A 242 3.89 30.22 -11.91
CA LEU A 242 2.99 30.44 -10.77
C LEU A 242 3.75 30.82 -9.49
N ARG A 243 4.87 30.15 -9.20
CA ARG A 243 5.74 30.44 -8.03
C ARG A 243 6.44 31.78 -8.15
N LYS A 244 6.97 32.09 -9.33
CA LYS A 244 7.65 33.35 -9.61
C LYS A 244 6.70 34.53 -9.40
N ALA A 245 5.44 34.42 -9.79
CA ALA A 245 4.42 35.43 -9.53
C ALA A 245 4.16 35.67 -8.02
N LYS A 246 4.41 34.67 -7.17
CA LYS A 246 4.34 34.79 -5.69
C LYS A 246 5.70 35.11 -5.03
N GLY A 247 6.71 35.48 -5.82
CA GLY A 247 8.01 35.93 -5.31
C GLY A 247 8.89 34.80 -4.77
N TYR A 248 8.79 33.59 -5.34
CA TYR A 248 9.76 32.53 -5.09
C TYR A 248 11.04 32.76 -5.88
N GLU A 249 12.17 32.37 -5.29
CA GLU A 249 13.49 32.41 -5.91
C GLU A 249 13.98 30.98 -6.19
N LYS A 250 14.52 30.75 -7.40
CA LYS A 250 15.16 29.47 -7.73
C LYS A 250 16.46 29.31 -6.95
N VAL A 251 16.63 28.14 -6.36
CA VAL A 251 17.89 27.70 -5.75
C VAL A 251 18.28 26.34 -6.33
N GLU A 252 19.54 25.94 -6.13
CA GLU A 252 20.04 24.63 -6.51
C GLU A 252 20.79 24.01 -5.32
N ILE A 253 20.65 22.70 -5.14
CA ILE A 253 21.20 21.99 -3.97
C ILE A 253 21.77 20.63 -4.36
N PRO A 254 22.86 20.18 -3.69
CA PRO A 254 23.47 18.89 -4.00
C PRO A 254 22.51 17.73 -3.70
N HIS A 255 22.79 16.56 -4.29
CA HIS A 255 22.06 15.32 -4.00
C HIS A 255 22.65 14.52 -2.83
N LEU A 256 23.86 14.87 -2.39
CA LEU A 256 24.57 14.20 -1.31
C LEU A 256 24.76 15.15 -0.14
N ALA A 257 24.59 14.63 1.07
CA ALA A 257 24.97 15.34 2.28
C ALA A 257 25.53 14.39 3.34
N LYS A 258 26.29 14.97 4.27
CA LYS A 258 26.79 14.25 5.45
C LYS A 258 25.61 13.79 6.30
N LYS A 259 25.77 12.64 6.96
CA LYS A 259 24.84 12.12 7.98
C LYS A 259 24.44 13.21 8.99
N ASP A 260 25.40 14.02 9.44
CA ASP A 260 25.23 15.08 10.42
C ASP A 260 24.09 16.07 10.07
N LEU A 261 23.87 16.35 8.78
CA LEU A 261 22.79 17.25 8.34
C LEU A 261 21.41 16.67 8.65
N TYR A 262 21.26 15.35 8.51
CA TYR A 262 19.99 14.65 8.75
C TYR A 262 19.78 14.34 10.22
N GLU A 263 20.85 14.14 10.99
CA GLU A 263 20.79 14.08 12.45
C GLU A 263 20.35 15.44 13.01
N ALA A 264 21.00 16.53 12.59
CA ALA A 264 20.66 17.88 13.05
C ALA A 264 19.23 18.31 12.70
N SER A 265 18.68 17.80 11.59
CA SER A 265 17.29 18.07 11.20
C SER A 265 16.27 17.09 11.78
N GLY A 266 16.70 16.06 12.52
CA GLY A 266 15.84 15.03 13.12
C GLY A 266 15.26 14.02 12.12
N HIS A 267 15.70 14.06 10.86
CA HIS A 267 15.26 13.11 9.83
C HIS A 267 15.98 11.77 9.94
N TRP A 268 17.18 11.75 10.51
CA TRP A 268 17.95 10.51 10.66
C TRP A 268 17.16 9.45 11.43
N ASP A 269 16.64 9.80 12.60
CA ASP A 269 15.94 8.85 13.47
C ASP A 269 14.68 8.26 12.82
N LYS A 270 14.08 8.99 11.88
CA LYS A 270 12.84 8.58 11.19
C LYS A 270 13.08 7.81 9.91
N PHE A 271 14.12 8.16 9.16
CA PHE A 271 14.29 7.71 7.78
C PHE A 271 15.55 6.88 7.56
N LYS A 272 16.43 6.69 8.55
CA LYS A 272 17.74 6.01 8.38
C LYS A 272 17.65 4.69 7.60
N ASP A 273 16.59 3.92 7.79
CA ASP A 273 16.43 2.59 7.17
C ASP A 273 15.90 2.69 5.73
N GLU A 274 15.47 3.88 5.29
CA GLU A 274 14.95 4.22 3.96
C GLU A 274 15.94 5.10 3.15
N LEU A 275 17.18 5.30 3.64
CA LEU A 275 18.19 6.12 2.97
C LEU A 275 19.18 5.29 2.15
N PHE A 276 19.59 5.82 1.00
CA PHE A 276 20.77 5.31 0.32
C PHE A 276 22.05 5.81 1.01
N HIS A 277 22.85 4.87 1.47
CA HIS A 277 24.12 5.12 2.15
C HIS A 277 25.30 5.06 1.18
N ILE A 278 26.24 6.00 1.32
CA ILE A 278 27.45 6.08 0.52
C ILE A 278 28.66 6.21 1.45
N THR A 279 29.61 5.28 1.30
CA THR A 279 30.92 5.38 1.93
C THR A 279 31.93 5.85 0.89
N THR A 280 32.54 7.00 1.13
CA THR A 280 33.59 7.56 0.26
C THR A 280 34.88 6.74 0.36
N ARG A 281 35.81 6.96 -0.58
CA ARG A 281 37.14 6.33 -0.57
C ARG A 281 37.96 6.59 0.70
N GLU A 282 37.67 7.68 1.40
CA GLU A 282 38.34 8.09 2.64
C GLU A 282 37.56 7.64 3.89
N GLY A 283 36.50 6.85 3.72
CA GLY A 283 35.69 6.33 4.83
C GLY A 283 34.65 7.30 5.37
N HIS A 284 34.49 8.50 4.78
CA HIS A 284 33.40 9.41 5.15
C HIS A 284 32.04 8.85 4.72
N HIS A 285 31.05 9.00 5.60
CA HIS A 285 29.69 8.52 5.39
C HIS A 285 28.76 9.66 4.94
N PHE A 286 28.19 9.48 3.76
CA PHE A 286 27.21 10.37 3.15
C PHE A 286 25.92 9.60 2.92
N VAL A 287 24.84 10.34 2.73
CA VAL A 287 23.58 9.79 2.25
C VAL A 287 23.08 10.60 1.05
N ILE A 288 22.34 9.92 0.18
CA ILE A 288 21.60 10.59 -0.89
C ILE A 288 20.35 11.24 -0.28
N LYS A 289 20.02 12.46 -0.71
CA LYS A 289 18.94 13.23 -0.10
C LYS A 289 17.57 12.56 -0.28
N PRO A 290 16.81 12.30 0.80
CA PRO A 290 15.42 11.85 0.72
C PRO A 290 14.41 12.99 0.59
N MET A 291 14.89 14.23 0.79
CA MET A 291 14.12 15.48 0.77
C MET A 291 15.06 16.69 0.64
N ASN A 292 14.52 17.85 0.27
CA ASN A 292 15.31 19.05 0.02
C ASN A 292 15.42 20.00 1.24
N CYS A 293 14.52 19.85 2.22
CA CYS A 293 14.34 20.76 3.36
C CYS A 293 15.63 21.11 4.12
N PRO A 294 16.48 20.12 4.50
CA PRO A 294 17.71 20.41 5.23
C PRO A 294 18.67 21.28 4.43
N HIS A 295 18.74 21.11 3.11
CA HIS A 295 19.61 21.89 2.23
C HIS A 295 19.10 23.32 2.06
N HIS A 296 17.80 23.52 1.85
CA HIS A 296 17.20 24.87 1.77
C HIS A 296 17.40 25.63 3.08
N THR A 297 17.39 24.93 4.22
CA THR A 297 17.69 25.51 5.53
C THR A 297 19.15 25.98 5.62
N GLN A 298 20.12 25.27 5.02
CA GLN A 298 21.51 25.74 4.94
C GLN A 298 21.65 26.98 4.04
N ILE A 299 20.88 27.05 2.94
CA ILE A 299 20.82 28.27 2.12
C ILE A 299 20.28 29.42 2.94
N TYR A 300 19.19 29.23 3.69
CA TYR A 300 18.65 30.27 4.58
C TYR A 300 19.68 30.68 5.64
N ALA A 301 20.37 29.73 6.28
CA ALA A 301 21.33 29.98 7.35
C ALA A 301 22.63 30.68 6.90
N ARG A 302 22.89 30.82 5.60
CA ARG A 302 24.13 31.41 5.05
C ARG A 302 24.44 32.82 5.58
N LYS A 303 23.42 33.57 5.97
CA LYS A 303 23.54 34.93 6.51
C LYS A 303 22.43 35.22 7.53
N PRO A 304 22.62 36.19 8.43
CA PRO A 304 21.53 36.74 9.23
C PRO A 304 20.46 37.39 8.35
N HIS A 305 19.20 37.29 8.75
CA HIS A 305 18.06 37.92 8.07
C HIS A 305 17.33 38.89 9.01
N SER A 306 16.97 40.05 8.48
CA SER A 306 16.07 41.00 9.14
C SER A 306 14.63 40.55 9.02
N TYR A 307 13.79 40.89 10.00
CA TYR A 307 12.34 40.62 9.93
C TYR A 307 11.66 41.29 8.72
N LYS A 308 12.28 42.33 8.16
CA LYS A 308 11.81 43.05 6.96
C LYS A 308 12.07 42.28 5.66
N GLU A 309 13.04 41.36 5.66
CA GLU A 309 13.34 40.50 4.52
C GLU A 309 12.43 39.25 4.49
N LEU A 310 11.66 39.01 5.55
CA LEU A 310 10.73 37.88 5.62
C LEU A 310 9.36 38.23 5.00
N PRO A 311 8.77 37.33 4.20
CA PRO A 311 9.17 35.93 4.00
C PRO A 311 10.28 35.72 2.95
N GLN A 312 11.12 34.71 3.16
CA GLN A 312 12.07 34.19 2.17
C GLN A 312 11.49 32.92 1.54
N ARG A 313 11.50 32.81 0.22
CA ARG A 313 10.85 31.71 -0.51
C ARG A 313 11.82 31.08 -1.50
N TYR A 314 12.22 29.83 -1.25
CA TYR A 314 13.15 29.10 -2.11
C TYR A 314 12.45 27.94 -2.79
N ALA A 315 12.59 27.82 -4.11
CA ALA A 315 12.06 26.72 -4.90
C ALA A 315 13.18 26.00 -5.66
N ASN A 316 13.10 24.68 -5.72
CA ASN A 316 14.00 23.86 -6.52
C ASN A 316 13.26 22.60 -6.97
N THR A 317 13.08 22.45 -8.28
CA THR A 317 12.54 21.23 -8.89
C THR A 317 13.68 20.25 -9.07
N THR A 318 13.87 19.34 -8.12
CA THR A 318 15.06 18.49 -8.05
C THR A 318 14.73 17.08 -7.58
N MET A 319 15.62 16.14 -7.89
CA MET A 319 15.47 14.73 -7.51
C MET A 319 15.80 14.48 -6.05
N VAL A 320 14.92 13.72 -5.40
CA VAL A 320 15.14 13.07 -4.11
C VAL A 320 15.09 11.55 -4.28
N TYR A 321 15.67 10.84 -3.32
CA TYR A 321 15.88 9.40 -3.42
C TYR A 321 15.46 8.69 -2.13
N ARG A 322 14.73 7.59 -2.27
CA ARG A 322 14.26 6.77 -1.14
C ARG A 322 14.52 5.30 -1.46
N ASP A 323 15.05 4.56 -0.50
CA ASP A 323 15.32 3.13 -0.65
C ASP A 323 14.04 2.30 -0.46
N GLU A 324 13.06 2.54 -1.34
CA GLU A 324 11.80 1.81 -1.37
C GLU A 324 12.07 0.32 -1.66
N GLN A 325 11.32 -0.57 -1.01
CA GLN A 325 11.47 -2.00 -1.21
C GLN A 325 11.06 -2.38 -2.65
N SER A 326 11.73 -3.36 -3.24
CA SER A 326 11.50 -3.75 -4.64
C SER A 326 10.04 -4.16 -4.91
N GLY A 327 9.38 -4.80 -3.94
CA GLY A 327 7.97 -5.21 -4.02
C GLY A 327 6.96 -4.06 -3.93
N GLU A 328 7.40 -2.87 -3.50
CA GLU A 328 6.54 -1.68 -3.38
C GLU A 328 6.54 -0.81 -4.65
N LEU A 329 7.51 -1.03 -5.54
CA LEU A 329 7.69 -0.23 -6.75
C LEU A 329 6.52 -0.43 -7.73
N ALA A 330 5.99 0.66 -8.27
CA ALA A 330 4.77 0.64 -9.07
C ALA A 330 4.78 1.69 -10.19
N GLY A 331 5.35 1.35 -11.35
CA GLY A 331 5.46 2.26 -12.49
C GLY A 331 6.10 3.59 -12.07
N LEU A 332 5.48 4.72 -12.43
CA LEU A 332 5.86 6.05 -11.93
C LEU A 332 5.20 6.45 -10.60
N SER A 333 4.26 5.67 -10.06
CA SER A 333 3.49 6.04 -8.85
C SER A 333 4.29 5.80 -7.57
N ARG A 334 5.18 4.81 -7.56
CA ARG A 334 6.13 4.54 -6.47
C ARG A 334 7.47 4.13 -7.05
N VAL A 335 8.48 4.98 -6.87
CA VAL A 335 9.81 4.91 -7.46
C VAL A 335 10.87 5.30 -6.44
N ARG A 336 12.12 4.92 -6.67
CA ARG A 336 13.25 5.26 -5.80
C ARG A 336 13.82 6.63 -6.06
N CYS A 337 13.63 7.18 -7.26
CA CYS A 337 14.02 8.56 -7.59
C CYS A 337 12.81 9.37 -8.06
N ILE A 338 12.50 10.43 -7.33
CA ILE A 338 11.35 11.30 -7.58
C ILE A 338 11.87 12.72 -7.75
N THR A 339 11.42 13.42 -8.78
CA THR A 339 11.62 14.87 -8.87
C THR A 339 10.42 15.55 -8.25
N GLN A 340 10.66 16.30 -7.19
CA GLN A 340 9.64 17.10 -6.56
C GLN A 340 9.81 18.54 -7.04
N ASP A 341 8.72 19.19 -7.39
CA ASP A 341 8.62 20.64 -7.49
C ASP A 341 8.68 21.22 -6.08
N ASP A 342 9.79 21.09 -5.38
CA ASP A 342 9.84 21.39 -3.95
C ASP A 342 10.03 22.89 -3.68
N SER A 343 9.49 23.38 -2.56
CA SER A 343 9.68 24.75 -2.14
C SER A 343 9.57 24.92 -0.63
N HIS A 344 10.32 25.88 -0.09
CA HIS A 344 10.41 26.14 1.34
C HIS A 344 10.26 27.64 1.61
N VAL A 345 9.31 27.98 2.48
CA VAL A 345 9.02 29.36 2.88
C VAL A 345 9.46 29.56 4.33
N PHE A 346 10.40 30.46 4.54
CA PHE A 346 10.83 30.91 5.86
C PHE A 346 10.10 32.22 6.17
N CYS A 347 9.17 32.17 7.13
CA CYS A 347 8.33 33.32 7.47
C CYS A 347 8.19 33.49 8.98
N ARG A 348 7.69 34.65 9.40
CA ARG A 348 7.31 34.89 10.80
C ARG A 348 6.01 34.17 11.11
N LYS A 349 5.81 33.81 12.38
CA LYS A 349 4.54 33.19 12.85
C LYS A 349 3.31 34.00 12.44
N SER A 350 3.38 35.33 12.44
CA SER A 350 2.29 36.21 12.02
C SER A 350 1.96 36.16 10.53
N GLN A 351 2.88 35.65 9.69
CA GLN A 351 2.74 35.57 8.22
C GLN A 351 2.26 34.19 7.76
N VAL A 352 2.27 33.18 8.63
CA VAL A 352 1.96 31.77 8.26
C VAL A 352 0.61 31.65 7.55
N LYS A 353 -0.41 32.37 8.01
CA LYS A 353 -1.75 32.34 7.40
C LYS A 353 -1.71 32.85 5.95
N ASP A 354 -1.06 33.99 5.73
CA ASP A 354 -1.00 34.62 4.41
C ASP A 354 -0.14 33.77 3.44
N GLU A 355 0.96 33.19 3.92
CA GLU A 355 1.79 32.28 3.13
C GLU A 355 1.06 30.98 2.76
N MET A 356 0.23 30.45 3.66
CA MET A 356 -0.59 29.28 3.37
C MET A 356 -1.57 29.57 2.22
N PHE A 357 -2.24 30.72 2.23
CA PHE A 357 -3.13 31.11 1.13
C PHE A 357 -2.38 31.39 -0.17
N ALA A 358 -1.19 31.99 -0.11
CA ALA A 358 -0.35 32.19 -1.29
C ALA A 358 0.04 30.86 -1.95
N ILE A 359 0.32 29.82 -1.16
CA ILE A 359 0.56 28.45 -1.65
C ILE A 359 -0.73 27.85 -2.21
N TRP A 360 -1.87 28.02 -1.51
CA TRP A 360 -3.16 27.52 -1.98
C TRP A 360 -3.54 28.09 -3.35
N ASP A 361 -3.33 29.39 -3.57
CA ASP A 361 -3.58 30.02 -4.88
C ASP A 361 -2.75 29.38 -6.00
N ILE A 362 -1.51 28.99 -5.72
CA ILE A 362 -0.65 28.28 -6.70
C ILE A 362 -1.24 26.89 -6.98
N VAL A 363 -1.63 26.17 -5.94
CA VAL A 363 -2.22 24.82 -6.02
C VAL A 363 -3.52 24.85 -6.83
N ASP A 364 -4.43 25.76 -6.49
CA ASP A 364 -5.72 25.94 -7.15
C ASP A 364 -5.55 26.31 -8.64
N ALA A 365 -4.66 27.25 -8.95
CA ALA A 365 -4.36 27.62 -10.33
C ALA A 365 -3.73 26.47 -11.13
N PHE A 366 -2.83 25.70 -10.51
CA PHE A 366 -2.20 24.57 -11.18
C PHE A 366 -3.22 23.47 -11.48
N TYR A 367 -3.95 22.97 -10.47
CA TYR A 367 -4.93 21.90 -10.66
C TYR A 367 -6.13 22.32 -11.51
N GLY A 368 -6.60 23.56 -11.37
CA GLY A 368 -7.66 24.12 -12.20
C GLY A 368 -7.32 24.11 -13.70
N ALA A 369 -6.05 24.29 -14.07
CA ALA A 369 -5.61 24.19 -15.46
C ALA A 369 -5.71 22.77 -16.04
N PHE A 370 -5.73 21.74 -15.19
CA PHE A 370 -5.91 20.32 -15.56
C PHE A 370 -7.33 19.80 -15.33
N GLY A 371 -8.24 20.64 -14.81
CA GLY A 371 -9.61 20.27 -14.52
C GLY A 371 -9.76 19.35 -13.29
N PHE A 372 -8.84 19.45 -12.33
CA PHE A 372 -8.89 18.73 -11.05
C PHE A 372 -9.37 19.59 -9.89
#